data_AF-X0UBX3-F1
#
_entry.id   AF-X0UBX3-F1
#
_cell.length_a   1.000
_cell.length_b   1.000
_cell.length_c   1.000
_cell.angle_alpha   90.00
_cell.angle_beta   90.00
_cell.angle_gamma   90.00
#
_symmetry.space_group_name_H-M   'P 1'
#
loop_
_entity.id
_entity.type
_entity.pdbx_description
1 polymer ?
#
loop_
_entity_poly.entity_id
_entity_poly.type
_entity_poly.pdbx_seq_one_letter_code
_entity_poly.pdbx_strand_id
1 'polypeptide(L)'
;MDIVMHLAAAYSLVLLGSYLIGSIPFSWIVTKLKTGEDLRKIGSGNVGGRNVYRATKSRNIAILAGILDLTRSVTAIATSYFIFKHFFEQGDTIPFWPDTDVIPSSFALTIAG
;
A
#
# COMPACT_ATOMS: atom_id res chain seq x y z
N MET A 1 24.51 -18.60 -6.03
CA MET A 1 23.70 -18.33 -4.83
C MET A 1 23.25 -16.86 -4.78
N ASP A 2 23.84 -16.01 -5.62
CA ASP A 2 23.74 -14.56 -5.54
C ASP A 2 22.40 -14.02 -6.05
N ILE A 3 21.83 -14.58 -7.12
CA ILE A 3 20.59 -14.06 -7.70
C ILE A 3 19.36 -14.25 -6.79
N VAL A 4 19.21 -15.44 -6.19
CA VAL A 4 18.11 -15.73 -5.27
C VAL A 4 18.18 -14.82 -4.04
N MET A 5 19.38 -14.55 -3.54
CA MET A 5 19.60 -13.64 -2.41
C MET A 5 19.28 -12.19 -2.76
N HIS A 6 19.62 -11.73 -3.98
CA HIS A 6 19.26 -10.38 -4.46
C HIS A 6 17.75 -10.22 -4.62
N LEU A 7 17.06 -11.20 -5.19
CA LEU A 7 15.60 -11.19 -5.31
C LEU A 7 14.93 -11.20 -3.92
N ALA A 8 15.37 -12.07 -3.02
CA ALA A 8 14.84 -12.15 -1.66
C ALA A 8 15.01 -10.81 -0.91
N ALA A 9 16.16 -10.14 -1.05
CA ALA A 9 16.41 -8.83 -0.47
C ALA A 9 15.47 -7.77 -1.05
N ALA A 10 15.31 -7.71 -2.38
CA ALA A 10 14.43 -6.76 -3.05
C ALA A 10 12.98 -6.91 -2.58
N TYR A 11 12.43 -8.13 -2.61
CA TYR A 11 11.05 -8.39 -2.16
C TYR A 11 10.87 -8.08 -0.68
N SER A 12 11.82 -8.45 0.17
CA SER A 12 11.74 -8.16 1.61
C SER A 12 11.73 -6.66 1.88
N LEU A 13 12.58 -5.89 1.19
CA LEU A 13 12.63 -4.43 1.33
C LEU A 13 11.35 -3.76 0.82
N VAL A 14 10.80 -4.21 -0.31
CA VAL A 14 9.52 -3.71 -0.83
C VAL A 14 8.39 -3.98 0.17
N LEU A 15 8.27 -5.22 0.65
CA LEU A 15 7.20 -5.59 1.60
C LEU A 15 7.30 -4.80 2.89
N LEU A 16 8.49 -4.75 3.50
CA LEU A 16 8.69 -4.03 4.76
C LEU A 16 8.53 -2.52 4.58
N GLY A 17 9.16 -1.93 3.56
CA GLY A 17 9.11 -0.49 3.32
C GLY A 17 7.69 0.00 3.02
N SER A 18 6.98 -0.67 2.11
CA SER A 18 5.61 -0.31 1.76
C SER A 18 4.62 -0.56 2.90
N TYR A 19 4.79 -1.63 3.68
CA TYR A 19 3.93 -1.92 4.83
C TYR A 19 4.10 -0.89 5.94
N LEU A 20 5.34 -0.51 6.27
CA LEU A 20 5.61 0.47 7.33
C LEU A 20 5.04 1.85 6.99
N ILE A 21 5.21 2.29 5.74
CA ILE A 21 4.69 3.58 5.28
C ILE A 21 3.17 3.52 5.13
N GLY A 22 2.67 2.45 4.49
CA GLY A 22 1.25 2.28 4.18
C GLY A 22 0.40 2.05 5.42
N SER A 23 0.91 1.48 6.50
CA SER A 23 0.09 1.13 7.67
C SER A 23 -0.20 2.29 8.63
N ILE A 24 0.26 3.50 8.34
CA ILE A 24 0.04 4.68 9.19
C ILE A 24 -1.45 5.10 9.14
N PRO A 25 -2.21 5.05 10.25
CA PRO A 25 -3.65 5.29 10.22
C PRO A 25 -3.96 6.80 10.37
N PHE A 26 -3.64 7.62 9.37
CA PHE A 26 -3.76 9.08 9.46
C PHE A 26 -5.16 9.58 9.84
N SER A 27 -6.22 9.01 9.25
CA SER A 27 -7.60 9.34 9.63
C SER A 27 -7.88 9.13 11.13
N TRP A 28 -7.33 8.08 11.73
CA TRP A 28 -7.45 7.81 13.16
C TRP A 28 -6.63 8.80 13.98
N ILE A 29 -5.37 9.03 13.60
CA ILE A 29 -4.47 9.97 14.28
C ILE A 29 -5.07 11.37 14.32
N VAL A 30 -5.49 11.90 13.17
CA VAL A 30 -6.07 13.25 13.06
C VAL A 30 -7.35 13.38 13.87
N THR A 31 -8.21 12.36 13.85
CA THR A 31 -9.42 12.36 14.68
C THR A 31 -9.07 12.38 16.15
N LYS A 32 -8.17 11.49 16.59
CA LYS A 32 -7.77 11.38 17.99
C LYS A 32 -7.10 12.65 18.51
N LEU A 33 -6.28 13.31 17.69
CA LEU A 33 -5.70 14.61 18.03
C LEU A 33 -6.74 15.72 18.12
N LYS A 34 -7.80 15.67 17.30
CA LYS A 34 -8.82 16.71 17.26
C LYS A 34 -9.92 16.56 18.32
N THR A 35 -10.34 15.33 18.62
CA THR A 35 -11.48 15.06 19.50
C THR A 35 -11.10 14.29 20.77
N GLY A 36 -9.92 13.68 20.83
CA GLY A 36 -9.52 12.78 21.93
C GLY A 36 -10.15 11.40 21.86
N GLU A 37 -11.12 11.18 20.97
CA GLU A 37 -11.90 9.95 20.88
C GLU A 37 -11.29 8.95 19.90
N ASP A 38 -11.62 7.66 20.09
CA ASP A 38 -11.24 6.62 19.16
C ASP A 38 -12.21 6.59 17.97
N LEU A 39 -11.74 6.92 16.77
CA LEU A 39 -12.53 6.92 15.54
C LEU A 39 -13.22 5.58 15.26
N ARG A 40 -12.68 4.46 15.76
CA ARG A 40 -13.27 3.11 15.60
C ARG A 40 -14.53 2.89 16.44
N LYS A 41 -14.76 3.74 17.44
CA LYS A 41 -15.95 3.69 18.30
C LYS A 41 -17.05 4.66 17.87
N ILE A 42 -16.81 5.47 16.84
CA ILE A 42 -17.72 6.54 16.40
C ILE A 42 -18.35 6.15 15.05
N GLY A 43 -19.64 6.45 14.89
CA GLY A 43 -20.34 6.33 13.63
C GLY A 43 -20.32 4.90 13.09
N SER A 44 -19.73 4.70 11.91
CA SER A 44 -19.66 3.37 11.28
C SER A 44 -18.46 2.54 11.73
N GLY A 45 -17.59 3.07 12.60
CA GLY A 45 -16.35 2.43 13.04
C GLY A 45 -15.22 2.36 11.99
N ASN A 46 -15.48 2.80 10.75
CA ASN A 46 -14.47 2.78 9.68
C ASN A 46 -13.48 3.95 9.80
N VAL A 47 -12.20 3.68 9.55
CA VAL A 47 -11.12 4.69 9.55
C VAL A 47 -11.04 5.34 8.18
N GLY A 48 -11.95 6.29 7.90
CA GLY A 48 -11.95 7.04 6.64
C GLY A 48 -12.68 8.38 6.74
N GLY A 49 -12.49 9.23 5.73
CA GLY A 49 -12.90 10.65 5.76
C GLY A 49 -14.37 10.91 6.11
N ARG A 50 -15.32 10.06 5.66
CA ARG A 50 -16.73 10.20 6.04
C ARG A 50 -16.96 10.02 7.54
N ASN A 51 -16.24 9.09 8.17
CA ASN A 51 -16.37 8.88 9.61
C ASN A 51 -15.62 9.95 10.40
N VAL A 52 -14.46 10.41 9.89
CA VAL A 52 -13.74 11.59 10.42
C VAL A 52 -14.66 12.81 10.45
N TYR A 53 -15.43 13.05 9.38
CA TYR A 53 -16.42 14.14 9.36
C TYR A 53 -17.49 13.96 10.46
N ARG A 54 -17.99 12.73 10.65
CA ARG A 54 -18.99 12.45 11.70
C ARG A 54 -18.44 12.69 13.11
N ALA A 55 -17.19 12.32 13.34
CA ALA A 55 -16.50 12.47 14.63
C ALA A 55 -16.13 13.92 14.93
N THR A 56 -15.55 14.64 13.95
CA THR A 56 -14.98 15.98 14.16
C THR A 56 -15.97 17.11 13.87
N LYS A 57 -17.08 16.81 13.17
CA LYS A 57 -18.02 17.78 12.58
C LYS A 57 -17.35 18.83 11.69
N SER A 58 -16.12 18.56 11.21
CA SER A 58 -15.34 19.50 10.42
C SER A 58 -15.02 18.91 9.05
N ARG A 59 -15.52 19.58 8.00
CA ARG A 59 -15.24 19.19 6.61
C ARG A 59 -13.76 19.31 6.29
N ASN A 60 -13.10 20.35 6.79
CA ASN A 60 -11.68 20.59 6.54
C ASN A 60 -10.81 19.47 7.13
N ILE A 61 -11.13 19.00 8.34
CA ILE A 61 -10.41 17.90 8.99
C ILE A 61 -10.64 16.57 8.25
N ALA A 62 -11.86 16.32 7.78
CA ALA A 62 -12.16 15.14 6.99
C ALA A 62 -11.43 15.11 5.64
N ILE A 63 -11.33 16.27 4.97
CA ILE A 63 -10.55 16.40 3.72
C ILE A 63 -9.06 16.21 4.00
N LEU A 64 -8.51 16.85 5.04
CA LEU A 64 -7.11 16.70 5.44
C LEU A 64 -6.77 15.23 5.72
N ALA A 65 -7.60 14.52 6.48
CA ALA A 65 -7.42 13.10 6.75
C ALA A 65 -7.41 12.26 5.47
N GLY A 66 -8.31 12.55 4.52
CA GLY A 66 -8.35 11.89 3.22
C GLY A 66 -7.09 12.17 2.38
N ILE A 67 -6.60 13.41 2.36
CA ILE A 67 -5.36 13.77 1.66
C ILE A 67 -4.18 13.01 2.26
N LEU A 68 -4.05 12.99 3.59
CA LEU A 68 -2.97 12.26 4.26
C LEU A 68 -3.02 10.76 3.97
N ASP A 69 -4.21 10.15 3.95
CA ASP A 69 -4.39 8.74 3.60
C ASP A 69 -4.01 8.44 2.14
N LEU A 70 -4.29 9.38 1.23
CA LEU A 70 -3.82 9.28 -0.16
C LEU A 70 -2.31 9.43 -0.24
N THR A 71 -1.74 10.43 0.44
CA THR A 71 -0.30 10.68 0.45
C THR A 71 0.48 9.47 0.95
N ARG A 72 0.11 8.83 2.09
CA ARG A 72 0.81 7.60 2.53
C ARG A 72 0.76 6.49 1.49
N SER A 73 -0.37 6.33 0.82
CA SER A 73 -0.57 5.25 -0.15
C SER A 73 0.30 5.48 -1.38
N VAL A 74 0.33 6.72 -1.87
CA VAL A 74 1.23 7.13 -2.96
C VAL A 74 2.68 7.00 -2.55
N THR A 75 3.07 7.42 -1.34
CA THR A 75 4.45 7.27 -0.85
C THR A 75 4.84 5.81 -0.74
N ALA A 76 3.98 4.93 -0.22
CA ALA A 76 4.24 3.50 -0.14
C ALA A 76 4.47 2.87 -1.53
N ILE A 77 3.65 3.24 -2.52
CA ILE A 77 3.81 2.78 -3.91
C ILE A 77 5.10 3.33 -4.52
N ALA A 78 5.40 4.62 -4.33
CA ALA A 78 6.61 5.25 -4.84
C ALA A 78 7.87 4.60 -4.24
N THR A 79 7.88 4.30 -2.94
CA THR A 79 8.97 3.58 -2.28
C THR A 79 9.16 2.19 -2.89
N SER A 80 8.08 1.43 -3.10
CA SER A 80 8.16 0.13 -3.79
C SER A 80 8.77 0.27 -5.17
N TYR A 81 8.34 1.27 -5.95
CA TYR A 81 8.86 1.54 -7.29
C TYR A 81 10.36 1.88 -7.25
N PHE A 82 10.81 2.76 -6.36
CA PHE A 82 12.24 3.13 -6.27
C PHE A 82 13.12 1.98 -5.80
N ILE A 83 12.66 1.16 -4.85
CA ILE A 83 13.39 -0.05 -4.43
C ILE A 83 13.49 -1.00 -5.62
N PHE A 84 12.37 -1.30 -6.27
CA PHE A 84 12.37 -2.21 -7.40
C PHE A 84 13.26 -1.70 -8.54
N LYS A 85 13.14 -0.42 -8.88
CA LYS A 85 14.01 0.26 -9.85
C LYS A 85 15.50 0.08 -9.51
N HIS A 86 15.90 0.30 -8.27
CA HIS A 86 17.28 0.17 -7.83
C HIS A 86 17.84 -1.26 -8.01
N PHE A 87 17.02 -2.28 -7.77
CA PHE A 87 17.44 -3.67 -7.87
C PHE A 87 17.37 -4.24 -9.31
N PHE A 88 16.51 -3.70 -10.18
CA PHE A 88 16.19 -4.30 -11.48
C PHE A 88 16.55 -3.44 -12.70
N GLU A 89 16.95 -2.16 -12.56
CA GLU A 89 17.40 -1.34 -13.72
C GLU A 89 18.87 -1.57 -14.14
N GLN A 90 19.60 -2.48 -13.50
CA GLN A 90 20.89 -2.94 -14.01
C GLN A 90 20.74 -4.28 -14.75
N GLY A 91 20.19 -4.24 -15.97
CA GLY A 91 20.56 -5.20 -17.01
C GLY A 91 19.64 -6.37 -17.35
N ASP A 92 18.49 -6.58 -16.71
CA ASP A 92 17.57 -7.66 -17.11
C ASP A 92 16.16 -7.14 -17.37
N THR A 93 15.72 -7.28 -18.62
CA THR A 93 14.32 -7.14 -19.02
C THR A 93 13.48 -8.09 -18.18
N ILE A 94 12.85 -7.61 -17.11
CA ILE A 94 11.69 -8.26 -16.54
C ILE A 94 10.63 -8.33 -17.64
N PRO A 95 10.27 -9.54 -18.14
CA PRO A 95 9.14 -9.62 -19.04
C PRO A 95 7.92 -9.25 -18.19
N PHE A 96 7.29 -8.12 -18.51
CA PHE A 96 6.11 -7.59 -17.82
C PHE A 96 4.88 -8.54 -17.90
N TRP A 97 5.03 -9.67 -18.56
CA TRP A 97 4.08 -10.76 -18.62
C TRP A 97 4.91 -12.04 -18.60
N PRO A 98 4.54 -13.13 -17.93
CA PRO A 98 5.21 -14.39 -18.20
C PRO A 98 4.98 -14.65 -19.69
N ASP A 99 6.05 -14.80 -20.48
CA ASP A 99 5.91 -15.43 -21.78
C ASP A 99 5.05 -16.68 -21.55
N THR A 100 3.89 -16.76 -22.21
CA THR A 100 2.85 -17.76 -21.93
C THR A 100 3.36 -19.20 -22.09
N ASP A 101 4.56 -19.33 -22.60
CA ASP A 101 5.34 -20.54 -22.83
C ASP A 101 5.83 -21.19 -21.52
N VAL A 102 5.82 -20.46 -20.40
CA VAL A 102 6.24 -20.96 -19.06
C VAL A 102 5.05 -21.32 -18.16
N ILE A 103 3.80 -21.14 -18.62
CA ILE A 103 2.61 -21.57 -17.87
C ILE A 103 2.35 -23.05 -18.19
N PRO A 104 2.48 -23.98 -17.22
CA PRO A 104 2.09 -25.37 -17.44
C PRO A 104 0.63 -25.42 -17.89
N SER A 105 0.30 -26.20 -18.91
CA SER A 105 -1.06 -26.29 -19.46
C SER A 105 -2.13 -26.63 -18.42
N SER A 106 -1.75 -27.29 -17.32
CA SER A 106 -2.60 -27.56 -16.16
C SER A 106 -3.06 -26.30 -15.42
N PHE A 107 -2.28 -25.22 -15.44
CA PHE A 107 -2.59 -23.95 -14.79
C PHE A 107 -3.47 -23.06 -15.69
N ALA A 108 -3.28 -23.10 -17.00
CA ALA A 108 -4.10 -22.36 -17.97
C ALA A 108 -5.59 -22.78 -17.94
N LEU A 109 -5.86 -24.07 -17.76
CA LEU A 109 -7.21 -24.62 -17.62
C LEU A 109 -7.95 -24.19 -16.35
N THR A 110 -7.23 -23.75 -15.31
CA THR A 110 -7.83 -23.34 -14.03
C THR A 110 -8.36 -21.90 -14.07
N ILE A 111 -7.87 -21.07 -15.00
CA ILE A 111 -8.27 -19.66 -15.16
C ILE A 111 -9.29 -19.50 -16.29
N ALA A 112 -9.37 -20.47 -17.21
CA ALA A 112 -10.29 -20.46 -18.35
C ALA A 112 -11.62 -21.21 -18.10
N GLY A 113 -11.84 -21.72 -16.89
CA GLY A 113 -13.06 -22.44 -16.47
C GLY A 113 -14.00 -21.58 -15.63
#